data_AF-A0A1H9GTD2-F1
#
_entry.id   AF-A0A1H9GTD2-F1
#
_cell.length_a   1.000
_cell.length_b   1.000
_cell.length_c   1.000
_cell.angle_alpha   90.00
_cell.angle_beta   90.00
_cell.angle_gamma   90.00
#
_symmetry.space_group_name_H-M   'P 1'
#
loop_
_entity.id
_entity.type
_entity.pdbx_description
1 polymer ?
#
loop_
_entity_poly.entity_id
_entity_poly.type
_entity_poly.pdbx_seq_one_letter_code
_entity_poly.pdbx_strand_id
1 'polypeptide(L)'
;MAIQHSQKLHHGSWWIDFTTLIPTKGVHTASEYLGSCLLGQFEAGANSALSRCQKGSANRAKARLLVAKAHERVANARHDFQHKLSRQIVDDNQAVIVETLKVGNMMKNARLAQHIGDASWYALTTKLDYKAKEQGKHLVRIDPWFASSRTCHVCQHKRDAMPLNVRSWACPACHTQHDRDINAALNIKHQGIVKLKAEGLSVSAHGGLRKPGTSPAAA
;
A
#
# COMPACT_ATOMS: atom_id res chain seq x y z
N MET A 1 58.06 -1.89 -24.99
CA MET A 1 57.46 -2.33 -26.27
C MET A 1 56.20 -3.12 -25.95
N ALA A 2 55.08 -2.74 -26.59
CA ALA A 2 53.75 -3.39 -26.61
C ALA A 2 53.05 -3.54 -25.24
N ILE A 3 52.10 -2.68 -24.83
CA ILE A 3 50.75 -2.46 -25.39
C ILE A 3 50.13 -3.76 -25.90
N GLN A 4 49.34 -4.42 -25.06
CA GLN A 4 48.33 -5.36 -25.53
C GLN A 4 47.01 -4.61 -25.77
N HIS A 5 46.59 -4.69 -27.03
CA HIS A 5 45.41 -4.08 -27.61
C HIS A 5 44.21 -5.03 -27.51
N SER A 6 43.05 -4.39 -27.41
CA SER A 6 41.68 -4.89 -27.61
C SER A 6 41.46 -5.66 -28.92
N GLN A 7 40.57 -6.68 -28.88
CA GLN A 7 39.32 -6.87 -29.69
C GLN A 7 38.80 -8.33 -29.52
N LYS A 8 37.57 -8.58 -29.01
CA LYS A 8 36.25 -8.68 -29.72
C LYS A 8 36.26 -9.76 -30.83
N LEU A 9 35.39 -10.76 -30.97
CA LEU A 9 34.03 -11.17 -30.52
C LEU A 9 33.95 -12.73 -30.69
N HIS A 10 33.05 -13.55 -30.12
CA HIS A 10 31.60 -13.66 -30.37
C HIS A 10 31.03 -14.95 -29.69
N HIS A 11 29.74 -14.89 -29.31
CA HIS A 11 28.77 -15.98 -29.01
C HIS A 11 28.83 -16.72 -27.66
N GLY A 12 27.79 -16.51 -26.85
CA GLY A 12 27.55 -17.28 -25.63
C GLY A 12 26.53 -16.63 -24.70
N SER A 13 25.28 -16.53 -25.16
CA SER A 13 24.06 -16.22 -24.42
C SER A 13 24.11 -16.42 -22.90
N TRP A 14 24.11 -15.33 -22.11
CA TRP A 14 23.47 -15.22 -20.79
C TRP A 14 23.12 -13.74 -20.51
N TRP A 15 22.36 -13.12 -21.42
CA TRP A 15 21.55 -11.96 -21.06
C TRP A 15 20.21 -12.50 -20.56
N ILE A 16 20.11 -12.73 -19.26
CA ILE A 16 18.81 -12.77 -18.59
C ILE A 16 18.67 -11.41 -17.92
N ASP A 17 17.85 -10.59 -18.57
CA ASP A 17 17.23 -9.39 -18.03
C ASP A 17 16.87 -9.58 -16.55
N PHE A 18 17.47 -8.79 -15.66
CA PHE A 18 17.07 -8.71 -14.25
C PHE A 18 15.81 -7.85 -14.13
N THR A 19 14.76 -8.27 -14.84
CA THR A 19 13.42 -7.71 -14.80
C THR A 19 12.49 -8.84 -14.40
N THR A 20 12.46 -9.21 -13.12
CA THR A 20 11.29 -9.80 -12.42
C THR A 20 11.69 -10.33 -11.04
N LEU A 21 11.54 -9.50 -10.01
CA LEU A 21 11.10 -9.98 -8.69
C LEU A 21 10.52 -8.84 -7.85
N ILE A 22 9.61 -8.09 -8.48
CA ILE A 22 8.43 -7.58 -7.79
C ILE A 22 7.44 -8.76 -7.86
N PRO A 23 6.78 -9.17 -6.77
CA PRO A 23 5.73 -10.18 -6.85
C PRO A 23 4.57 -9.61 -7.68
N THR A 24 4.59 -9.89 -8.98
CA THR A 24 3.51 -9.63 -9.92
C THR A 24 2.68 -10.89 -10.11
N LYS A 25 1.95 -11.38 -9.09
CA LYS A 25 0.74 -12.18 -9.34
C LYS A 25 -0.31 -11.95 -8.26
N GLY A 26 -1.50 -11.56 -8.73
CA GLY A 26 -2.75 -11.75 -8.01
C GLY A 26 -3.36 -10.51 -7.37
N VAL A 27 -3.21 -9.32 -7.95
CA VAL A 27 -4.34 -8.37 -7.84
C VAL A 27 -5.52 -9.11 -8.42
N HIS A 28 -6.51 -9.37 -7.58
CA HIS A 28 -7.75 -10.01 -7.95
C HIS A 28 -8.21 -9.50 -9.31
N THR A 29 -8.50 -10.46 -10.18
CA THR A 29 -8.92 -10.32 -11.57
C THR A 29 -9.81 -9.09 -11.79
N ALA A 30 -9.60 -8.42 -12.92
CA ALA A 30 -10.25 -7.21 -13.42
C ALA A 30 -11.80 -7.14 -13.34
N SER A 31 -12.47 -8.18 -12.85
CA SER A 31 -13.89 -8.20 -12.50
C SER A 31 -14.21 -7.40 -11.22
N GLU A 32 -13.33 -7.34 -10.22
CA GLU A 32 -13.58 -6.55 -8.99
C GLU A 32 -13.27 -5.05 -9.15
N TYR A 33 -12.38 -4.68 -10.08
CA TYR A 33 -12.03 -3.28 -10.36
C TYR A 33 -13.01 -2.57 -11.31
N LEU A 34 -13.74 -3.31 -12.15
CA LEU A 34 -14.87 -2.77 -12.92
C LEU A 34 -16.00 -2.27 -12.00
N GLY A 35 -16.09 -2.81 -10.78
CA GLY A 35 -16.97 -2.30 -9.74
C GLY A 35 -16.63 -0.85 -9.34
N SER A 36 -15.37 -0.49 -9.17
CA SER A 36 -14.99 0.87 -8.73
C SER A 36 -15.26 1.95 -9.80
N CYS A 37 -15.05 1.64 -11.08
CA CYS A 37 -15.30 2.58 -12.17
C CYS A 37 -16.81 2.75 -12.42
N LEU A 38 -17.58 1.65 -12.40
CA LEU A 38 -19.04 1.71 -12.51
C LEU A 38 -19.69 2.34 -11.26
N LEU A 39 -19.16 2.09 -10.06
CA LEU A 39 -19.61 2.75 -8.82
C LEU A 39 -19.31 4.25 -8.83
N GLY A 40 -18.13 4.66 -9.30
CA GLY A 40 -17.78 6.07 -9.46
C GLY A 40 -18.62 6.80 -10.51
N GLN A 41 -18.92 6.14 -11.64
CA GLN A 41 -19.84 6.67 -12.65
C GLN A 41 -21.28 6.80 -12.11
N PHE A 42 -21.72 5.85 -11.30
CA PHE A 42 -23.04 5.88 -10.65
C PHE A 42 -23.14 6.99 -9.59
N GLU A 43 -22.11 7.20 -8.76
CA GLU A 43 -22.04 8.31 -7.80
C GLU A 43 -21.99 9.68 -8.50
N ALA A 44 -21.23 9.82 -9.59
CA ALA A 44 -21.16 11.04 -10.38
C ALA A 44 -22.52 11.37 -11.04
N GLY A 45 -23.22 10.36 -11.54
CA GLY A 45 -24.57 10.50 -12.09
C GLY A 45 -25.60 10.90 -11.02
N ALA A 46 -25.56 10.28 -9.85
CA ALA A 46 -26.46 10.59 -8.73
C ALA A 46 -26.24 12.01 -8.17
N ASN A 47 -24.98 12.42 -8.00
CA ASN A 47 -24.63 13.77 -7.55
C ASN A 47 -25.01 14.84 -8.57
N SER A 48 -24.82 14.57 -9.86
CA SER A 48 -25.21 15.47 -10.95
C SER A 48 -26.74 15.67 -11.00
N ALA A 49 -27.50 14.58 -10.83
CA ALA A 49 -28.97 14.65 -10.77
C ALA A 49 -29.44 15.46 -9.54
N LEU A 50 -28.81 15.28 -8.39
CA LEU A 50 -29.13 16.05 -7.18
C LEU A 50 -28.83 17.55 -7.33
N SER A 51 -27.70 17.89 -7.96
CA SER A 51 -27.27 19.29 -8.17
C SER A 51 -28.24 20.08 -9.04
N ARG A 52 -28.84 19.42 -10.03
CA ARG A 52 -29.83 20.03 -10.95
C ARG A 52 -31.23 20.17 -10.34
N CYS A 53 -31.50 19.57 -9.18
CA CYS A 53 -32.83 19.61 -8.56
C CYS A 53 -33.06 20.89 -7.75
N GLN A 54 -34.24 21.50 -7.90
CA GLN A 54 -34.64 22.67 -7.10
C GLN A 54 -34.72 22.33 -5.60
N LYS A 55 -34.18 23.24 -4.76
CA LYS A 55 -34.22 23.10 -3.30
C LYS A 55 -35.68 23.01 -2.81
N GLY A 56 -35.98 22.02 -1.95
CA GLY A 56 -37.32 21.80 -1.39
C GLY A 56 -38.25 20.92 -2.23
N SER A 57 -37.90 20.60 -3.48
CA SER A 57 -38.75 19.74 -4.33
C SER A 57 -38.77 18.27 -3.89
N ALA A 58 -39.88 17.58 -4.14
CA ALA A 58 -40.00 16.14 -3.93
C ALA A 58 -38.96 15.32 -4.73
N ASN A 59 -38.62 15.79 -5.94
CA ASN A 59 -37.59 15.17 -6.78
C ASN A 59 -36.20 15.29 -6.16
N ARG A 60 -35.88 16.42 -5.51
CA ARG A 60 -34.63 16.56 -4.75
C ARG A 60 -34.57 15.58 -3.58
N ALA A 61 -35.68 15.36 -2.88
CA ALA A 61 -35.73 14.37 -1.80
C ALA A 61 -35.41 12.95 -2.31
N LYS A 62 -35.99 12.55 -3.45
CA LYS A 62 -35.68 11.28 -4.12
C LYS A 62 -34.20 11.19 -4.55
N ALA A 63 -33.67 12.25 -5.17
CA ALA A 63 -32.27 12.29 -5.60
C ALA A 63 -31.30 12.20 -4.40
N ARG A 64 -31.61 12.83 -3.25
CA ARG A 64 -30.81 12.70 -2.02
C ARG A 64 -30.74 11.27 -1.52
N LEU A 65 -31.85 10.54 -1.56
CA LEU A 65 -31.88 9.12 -1.17
C LEU A 65 -31.03 8.27 -2.11
N LEU A 66 -31.04 8.55 -3.41
CA LEU A 66 -30.20 7.84 -4.38
C LEU A 66 -28.71 8.10 -4.14
N VAL A 67 -28.31 9.34 -3.87
CA VAL A 67 -26.93 9.69 -3.50
C VAL A 67 -26.52 8.98 -2.20
N ALA A 68 -27.39 8.97 -1.19
CA ALA A 68 -27.13 8.27 0.07
C ALA A 68 -26.90 6.77 -0.16
N LYS A 69 -27.75 6.11 -0.96
CA LYS A 69 -27.59 4.68 -1.33
C LYS A 69 -26.30 4.42 -2.09
N ALA A 70 -25.90 5.32 -2.99
CA ALA A 70 -24.65 5.18 -3.73
C ALA A 70 -23.43 5.24 -2.79
N HIS A 71 -23.40 6.23 -1.90
CA HIS A 71 -22.34 6.37 -0.89
C HIS A 71 -22.31 5.20 0.10
N GLU A 72 -23.48 4.71 0.54
CA GLU A 72 -23.57 3.52 1.38
C GLU A 72 -22.97 2.30 0.69
N ARG A 73 -23.29 2.09 -0.60
CA ARG A 73 -22.74 0.97 -1.37
C ARG A 73 -21.22 1.05 -1.50
N VAL A 74 -20.66 2.22 -1.79
CA VAL A 74 -19.20 2.42 -1.86
C VAL A 74 -18.54 2.23 -0.50
N ALA A 75 -19.14 2.76 0.57
CA ALA A 75 -18.65 2.58 1.93
C ALA A 75 -18.63 1.10 2.33
N ASN A 76 -19.69 0.34 2.02
CA ASN A 76 -19.81 -1.09 2.31
C ASN A 76 -18.80 -1.91 1.51
N ALA A 77 -18.64 -1.64 0.20
CA ALA A 77 -17.65 -2.32 -0.64
C ALA A 77 -16.22 -2.07 -0.12
N ARG A 78 -15.90 -0.83 0.25
CA ARG A 78 -14.62 -0.48 0.87
C ARG A 78 -14.44 -1.17 2.22
N HIS A 79 -15.49 -1.24 3.04
CA HIS A 79 -15.42 -1.92 4.32
C HIS A 79 -15.11 -3.40 4.16
N ASP A 80 -15.83 -4.08 3.26
CA ASP A 80 -15.65 -5.49 2.93
C ASP A 80 -14.22 -5.78 2.45
N PHE A 81 -13.73 -5.01 1.46
CA PHE A 81 -12.36 -5.10 0.98
C PHE A 81 -11.35 -4.98 2.12
N GLN A 82 -11.48 -3.95 2.96
CA GLN A 82 -10.58 -3.75 4.09
C GLN A 82 -10.67 -4.86 5.14
N HIS A 83 -11.86 -5.45 5.37
CA HIS A 83 -11.98 -6.59 6.27
C HIS A 83 -11.28 -7.83 5.70
N LYS A 84 -11.46 -8.14 4.41
CA LYS A 84 -10.76 -9.25 3.75
C LYS A 84 -9.25 -9.05 3.79
N LEU A 85 -8.79 -7.88 3.37
CA LEU A 85 -7.36 -7.53 3.34
C LEU A 85 -6.72 -7.56 4.74
N SER A 86 -7.35 -6.93 5.74
CA SER A 86 -6.82 -6.94 7.11
C SER A 86 -6.78 -8.33 7.72
N ARG A 87 -7.75 -9.20 7.40
CA ARG A 87 -7.75 -10.60 7.87
C ARG A 87 -6.57 -11.35 7.25
N GLN A 88 -6.40 -11.25 5.93
CA GLN A 88 -5.30 -11.89 5.22
C GLN A 88 -3.93 -11.44 5.75
N ILE A 89 -3.71 -10.13 5.89
CA ILE A 89 -2.44 -9.57 6.40
C ILE A 89 -2.15 -10.10 7.80
N VAL A 90 -3.15 -10.09 8.69
CA VAL A 90 -2.95 -10.60 10.05
C VAL A 90 -2.69 -12.09 10.03
N ASP A 91 -3.35 -12.87 9.19
CA ASP A 91 -3.17 -14.33 9.13
C ASP A 91 -1.77 -14.73 8.69
N ASP A 92 -1.26 -14.08 7.66
CA ASP A 92 0.00 -14.41 7.02
C ASP A 92 1.22 -13.98 7.85
N ASN A 93 1.04 -13.09 8.83
CA ASN A 93 2.14 -12.45 9.55
C ASN A 93 1.99 -12.59 11.07
N GLN A 94 3.10 -12.76 11.79
CA GLN A 94 3.10 -12.77 13.26
C GLN A 94 3.10 -11.34 13.85
N ALA A 95 3.68 -10.40 13.11
CA ALA A 95 3.66 -8.99 13.43
C ALA A 95 3.45 -8.16 12.17
N VAL A 96 2.68 -7.09 12.29
CA VAL A 96 2.41 -6.11 11.24
C VAL A 96 3.00 -4.78 11.69
N ILE A 97 3.81 -4.16 10.85
CA ILE A 97 4.46 -2.88 11.16
C ILE A 97 3.91 -1.84 10.18
N VAL A 98 3.38 -0.75 10.71
CA VAL A 98 2.78 0.34 9.93
C VAL A 98 3.39 1.67 10.31
N GLU A 99 3.50 2.58 9.35
CA GLU A 99 3.82 3.97 9.65
C GLU A 99 2.59 4.71 10.18
N THR A 100 2.82 5.64 11.11
CA THR A 100 1.76 6.51 11.58
C THR A 100 1.56 7.65 10.58
N LEU A 101 0.49 7.58 9.79
CA LEU A 101 0.11 8.65 8.88
C LEU A 101 -0.71 9.72 9.61
N LYS A 102 -0.33 11.00 9.48
CA LYS A 102 -1.13 12.14 9.94
C LYS A 102 -2.25 12.44 8.93
N VAL A 103 -3.20 11.51 8.77
CA VAL A 103 -4.28 11.57 7.76
C VAL A 103 -5.03 12.91 7.79
N GLY A 104 -5.33 13.44 8.97
CA GLY A 104 -6.00 14.74 9.12
C GLY A 104 -5.24 15.92 8.48
N ASN A 105 -3.91 15.90 8.50
CA ASN A 105 -3.10 16.91 7.80
C ASN A 105 -3.08 16.67 6.29
N MET A 106 -3.06 15.41 5.86
CA MET A 106 -3.07 15.08 4.43
C MET A 106 -4.41 15.43 3.77
N MET A 107 -5.51 15.33 4.51
CA MET A 107 -6.85 15.73 4.06
C MET A 107 -7.02 17.24 3.88
N LYS A 108 -6.11 18.08 4.40
CA LYS A 108 -6.14 19.54 4.16
C LYS A 108 -5.84 19.89 2.71
N ASN A 109 -5.14 19.02 1.98
CA ASN A 109 -4.88 19.24 0.56
C ASN A 109 -6.07 18.76 -0.27
N ALA A 110 -6.91 19.69 -0.72
CA ALA A 110 -8.11 19.38 -1.50
C ALA A 110 -7.85 18.53 -2.76
N ARG A 111 -6.67 18.64 -3.40
CA ARG A 111 -6.33 17.86 -4.59
C ARG A 111 -6.09 16.38 -4.29
N LEU A 112 -5.62 16.06 -3.08
CA LEU A 112 -5.30 14.70 -2.65
C LEU A 112 -6.35 14.12 -1.70
N ALA A 113 -7.16 14.96 -1.09
CA ALA A 113 -8.12 14.59 -0.05
C ALA A 113 -9.07 13.47 -0.50
N GLN A 114 -9.55 13.53 -1.75
CA GLN A 114 -10.41 12.49 -2.32
C GLN A 114 -9.68 11.14 -2.35
N HIS A 115 -8.54 11.05 -3.02
CA HIS A 115 -7.75 9.81 -3.10
C HIS A 115 -7.30 9.28 -1.73
N ILE A 116 -6.98 10.16 -0.79
CA ILE A 116 -6.61 9.78 0.59
C ILE A 116 -7.83 9.25 1.35
N GLY A 117 -8.98 9.89 1.18
CA GLY A 117 -10.25 9.45 1.76
C GLY A 117 -10.67 8.09 1.21
N ASP A 118 -10.54 7.87 -0.10
CA ASP A 118 -10.86 6.61 -0.75
C ASP A 118 -9.96 5.47 -0.26
N ALA A 119 -8.67 5.72 -0.10
CA ALA A 119 -7.73 4.75 0.45
C ALA A 119 -8.04 4.39 1.92
N SER A 120 -8.57 5.33 2.71
CA SER A 120 -9.10 5.07 4.07
C SER A 120 -8.10 4.36 5.00
N TRP A 121 -6.83 4.76 4.97
CA TRP A 121 -5.72 4.14 5.72
C TRP A 121 -5.96 4.01 7.22
N TYR A 122 -6.62 5.00 7.84
CA TYR A 122 -6.94 4.98 9.26
C TYR A 122 -7.90 3.83 9.61
N ALA A 123 -8.93 3.62 8.78
CA ALA A 123 -9.89 2.54 8.98
C ALA A 123 -9.22 1.17 8.81
N LEU A 124 -8.36 1.01 7.80
CA LEU A 124 -7.58 -0.21 7.62
C LEU A 124 -6.67 -0.50 8.82
N THR A 125 -5.94 0.51 9.32
CA THR A 125 -5.06 0.39 10.48
C THR A 125 -5.82 0.01 11.75
N THR A 126 -7.02 0.55 11.93
CA THR A 126 -7.91 0.17 13.04
C THR A 126 -8.34 -1.30 12.94
N LYS A 127 -8.63 -1.78 11.73
CA LYS A 127 -8.98 -3.18 11.49
C LYS A 127 -7.83 -4.13 11.73
N LEU A 128 -6.62 -3.76 11.33
CA LEU A 128 -5.41 -4.51 11.65
C LEU A 128 -5.21 -4.60 13.17
N ASP A 129 -5.46 -3.51 13.90
CA ASP A 129 -5.22 -3.45 15.35
C ASP A 129 -6.10 -4.44 16.12
N TYR A 130 -7.42 -4.40 15.94
CA TYR A 130 -8.29 -5.30 16.69
C TYR A 130 -8.12 -6.76 16.27
N LYS A 131 -7.86 -7.05 14.99
CA LYS A 131 -7.66 -8.43 14.49
C LYS A 131 -6.32 -9.02 14.93
N ALA A 132 -5.28 -8.20 14.96
CA ALA A 132 -3.99 -8.63 15.50
C ALA A 132 -4.13 -9.00 16.98
N LYS A 133 -4.80 -8.14 17.77
CA LYS A 133 -5.10 -8.39 19.19
C LYS A 133 -5.90 -9.68 19.41
N GLU A 134 -6.93 -9.92 18.60
CA GLU A 134 -7.74 -11.15 18.67
C GLU A 134 -6.92 -12.43 18.47
N GLN A 135 -5.87 -12.39 17.64
CA GLN A 135 -4.98 -13.52 17.38
C GLN A 135 -3.73 -13.55 18.27
N GLY A 136 -3.58 -12.63 19.23
CA GLY A 136 -2.36 -12.48 20.03
C GLY A 136 -1.14 -12.03 19.22
N LYS A 137 -1.35 -11.42 18.06
CA LYS A 137 -0.31 -10.91 17.16
C LYS A 137 -0.02 -9.43 17.42
N HIS A 138 1.13 -8.96 16.94
CA HIS A 138 1.58 -7.59 17.21
C HIS A 138 1.30 -6.64 16.06
N LEU A 139 0.73 -5.46 16.36
CA LEU A 139 0.69 -4.32 15.44
C LEU A 139 1.60 -3.21 15.99
N VAL A 140 2.65 -2.87 15.25
CA VAL A 140 3.63 -1.86 15.65
C VAL A 140 3.47 -0.61 14.82
N ARG A 141 3.34 0.54 15.48
CA ARG A 141 3.29 1.85 14.81
C ARG A 141 4.66 2.53 14.88
N ILE A 142 5.18 2.88 13.70
CA ILE A 142 6.41 3.67 13.58
C ILE A 142 6.07 5.16 13.60
N ASP A 143 6.97 5.93 14.19
CA ASP A 143 6.82 7.37 14.31
C ASP A 143 6.85 8.04 12.93
N PRO A 144 5.98 9.04 12.66
CA PRO A 144 5.92 9.72 11.36
C PRO A 144 7.21 10.47 10.98
N TRP A 145 8.03 10.85 11.95
CA TRP A 145 9.28 11.59 11.75
C TRP A 145 10.48 10.67 11.47
N PHE A 146 10.28 9.36 11.54
CA PHE A 146 11.30 8.41 11.14
C PHE A 146 11.61 8.57 9.65
N ALA A 147 12.90 8.74 9.35
CA ALA A 147 13.39 9.09 8.02
C ALA A 147 13.43 7.89 7.05
N SER A 148 12.35 7.11 6.98
CA SER A 148 12.29 5.83 6.25
C SER A 148 12.64 5.96 4.77
N SER A 149 12.12 6.97 4.08
CA SER A 149 12.28 7.16 2.63
C SER A 149 13.64 7.75 2.23
N ARG A 150 14.31 8.48 3.13
CA ARG A 150 15.59 9.16 2.87
C ARG A 150 16.81 8.47 3.47
N THR A 151 16.60 7.36 4.19
CA THR A 151 17.66 6.53 4.75
C THR A 151 17.89 5.33 3.85
N CYS A 152 19.13 5.02 3.47
CA CYS A 152 19.43 3.82 2.72
C CYS A 152 19.25 2.58 3.60
N HIS A 153 18.41 1.62 3.20
CA HIS A 153 18.21 0.40 3.99
C HIS A 153 19.46 -0.52 4.04
N VAL A 154 20.39 -0.35 3.10
CA VAL A 154 21.62 -1.14 3.00
C VAL A 154 22.70 -0.60 3.94
N CYS A 155 23.08 0.68 3.79
CA CYS A 155 24.21 1.27 4.52
C CYS A 155 23.81 2.28 5.60
N GLN A 156 22.51 2.53 5.80
CA GLN A 156 21.97 3.50 6.77
C GLN A 156 22.37 4.97 6.51
N HIS A 157 22.99 5.27 5.37
CA HIS A 157 23.26 6.65 4.97
C HIS A 157 21.95 7.42 4.82
N LYS A 158 21.85 8.56 5.53
CA LYS A 158 20.68 9.42 5.56
C LYS A 158 20.93 10.64 4.68
N ARG A 159 20.10 10.80 3.66
CA ARG A 159 20.12 11.96 2.77
C ARG A 159 19.45 13.17 3.43
N ASP A 160 19.92 14.36 3.09
CA ASP A 160 19.37 15.61 3.62
C ASP A 160 17.92 15.83 3.15
N ALA A 161 17.66 15.71 1.85
CA ALA A 161 16.35 15.95 1.25
C ALA A 161 15.89 14.79 0.37
N MET A 162 14.57 14.52 0.37
CA MET A 162 13.93 13.57 -0.52
C MET A 162 12.62 14.18 -1.06
N PRO A 163 12.68 14.90 -2.20
CA PRO A 163 11.49 15.44 -2.84
C PRO A 163 10.51 14.33 -3.28
N LEU A 164 9.20 14.61 -3.22
CA LEU A 164 8.15 13.62 -3.53
C LEU A 164 8.15 13.12 -4.98
N ASN A 165 8.71 13.89 -5.92
CA ASN A 165 8.84 13.50 -7.33
C ASN A 165 9.97 12.50 -7.58
N VAL A 166 10.92 12.33 -6.64
CA VAL A 166 12.00 11.35 -6.78
C VAL A 166 11.49 9.98 -6.35
N ARG A 167 11.25 9.10 -7.32
CA ARG A 167 10.80 7.71 -7.08
C ARG A 167 11.96 6.72 -7.03
N SER A 168 13.00 6.95 -7.83
CA SER A 168 14.19 6.12 -7.88
C SER A 168 15.43 6.96 -7.61
N TRP A 169 16.37 6.44 -6.82
CA TRP A 169 17.61 7.15 -6.47
C TRP A 169 18.75 6.17 -6.18
N ALA A 170 19.99 6.61 -6.43
CA ALA A 170 21.20 5.87 -6.05
C ALA A 170 21.75 6.40 -4.73
N CYS A 171 22.14 5.51 -3.83
CA CYS A 171 22.76 5.92 -2.57
C CYS A 171 24.13 6.58 -2.82
N PRO A 172 24.41 7.78 -2.28
CA PRO A 172 25.71 8.43 -2.48
C PRO A 172 26.86 7.72 -1.74
N ALA A 173 26.56 6.91 -0.73
CA ALA A 173 27.57 6.20 0.07
C ALA A 173 27.87 4.78 -0.43
N CYS A 174 26.84 4.00 -0.80
CA CYS A 174 27.02 2.60 -1.24
C CYS A 174 26.59 2.34 -2.69
N HIS A 175 26.15 3.36 -3.42
CA HIS A 175 25.75 3.31 -4.83
C HIS A 175 24.60 2.34 -5.17
N THR A 176 23.94 1.75 -4.17
CA THR A 176 22.77 0.91 -4.39
C THR A 176 21.63 1.72 -4.98
N GLN A 177 20.99 1.18 -6.02
CA GLN A 177 19.78 1.74 -6.61
C GLN A 177 18.57 1.39 -5.76
N HIS A 178 17.74 2.39 -5.45
CA HIS A 178 16.54 2.23 -4.65
C HIS A 178 15.30 2.71 -5.38
N ASP A 179 14.22 1.93 -5.27
CA ASP A 179 12.87 2.47 -5.29
C ASP A 179 12.56 3.05 -3.90
N ARG A 180 12.06 4.28 -3.86
CA ARG A 180 11.85 5.03 -2.62
C ARG A 180 10.84 4.34 -1.70
N ASP A 181 9.76 3.80 -2.23
CA ASP A 181 8.66 3.27 -1.44
C ASP A 181 9.04 1.87 -0.90
N ILE A 182 9.74 1.05 -1.70
CA ILE A 182 10.33 -0.23 -1.25
C ILE A 182 11.38 0.00 -0.16
N ASN A 183 12.30 0.95 -0.37
CA ASN A 183 13.32 1.28 0.61
C ASN A 183 12.70 1.77 1.93
N ALA A 184 11.67 2.61 1.85
CA ALA A 184 10.92 3.06 3.02
C ALA A 184 10.29 1.88 3.78
N ALA A 185 9.65 0.95 3.06
CA ALA A 185 9.04 -0.24 3.65
C ALA A 185 10.06 -1.12 4.38
N LEU A 186 11.25 -1.32 3.80
CA LEU A 186 12.34 -2.09 4.43
C LEU A 186 12.85 -1.41 5.70
N ASN A 187 13.02 -0.09 5.69
CA ASN A 187 13.42 0.66 6.88
C ASN A 187 12.35 0.65 7.97
N ILE A 188 11.07 0.79 7.61
CA ILE A 188 9.94 0.68 8.55
C ILE A 188 9.93 -0.70 9.19
N LYS A 189 10.10 -1.76 8.39
CA LYS A 189 10.22 -3.14 8.88
C LYS A 189 11.37 -3.29 9.87
N HIS A 190 12.57 -2.82 9.53
CA HIS A 190 13.73 -2.89 10.43
C HIS A 190 13.47 -2.14 11.74
N GLN A 191 12.95 -0.92 11.68
CA GLN A 191 12.63 -0.13 12.86
C GLN A 191 11.57 -0.81 13.74
N GLY A 192 10.56 -1.44 13.15
CA GLY A 192 9.53 -2.16 13.90
C GLY A 192 10.06 -3.42 14.58
N ILE A 193 10.96 -4.16 13.93
CA ILE A 193 11.64 -5.31 14.56
C ILE A 193 12.48 -4.85 15.75
N VAL A 194 13.20 -3.73 15.63
CA VAL A 194 13.97 -3.17 16.75
C VAL A 194 13.05 -2.77 17.91
N LYS A 195 11.90 -2.13 17.63
CA LYS A 195 10.91 -1.78 18.67
C LYS A 195 10.37 -3.03 19.38
N LEU A 196 9.97 -4.07 18.64
CA LEU A 196 9.47 -5.32 19.23
C LEU A 196 10.50 -5.96 20.16
N LYS A 197 11.77 -6.01 19.73
CA LYS A 197 12.86 -6.54 20.54
C LYS A 197 13.08 -5.71 21.81
N ALA A 198 13.02 -4.39 21.72
CA ALA A 198 13.16 -3.49 22.86
C ALA A 198 12.04 -3.65 23.89
N GLU A 199 10.83 -4.01 23.44
CA GLU A 199 9.68 -4.31 24.30
C GLU A 199 9.72 -5.73 24.89
N GLY A 200 10.79 -6.51 24.62
CA GLY A 200 10.94 -7.89 25.09
C GLY A 200 10.03 -8.89 24.36
N LEU A 201 9.40 -8.47 23.26
CA LEU A 201 8.50 -9.32 22.47
C LEU A 201 9.33 -10.15 21.48
N SER A 202 9.51 -11.43 21.77
CA SER A 202 10.07 -12.38 20.80
C SER A 202 8.97 -12.87 19.87
N VAL A 203 8.97 -12.41 18.62
CA VAL A 203 8.14 -13.00 17.57
C VAL A 203 8.79 -14.30 17.11
N SER A 204 8.29 -15.42 17.61
CA SER A 204 8.63 -16.73 17.05
C SER A 204 8.12 -16.76 15.61
N ALA A 205 9.00 -16.96 14.64
CA ALA A 205 8.59 -17.27 13.27
C ALA A 205 7.98 -18.67 13.31
N HIS A 206 6.71 -18.77 13.71
CA HIS A 206 5.95 -19.98 13.49
C HIS A 206 5.81 -20.10 11.97
N GLY A 207 6.74 -20.84 11.36
CA GLY A 207 6.67 -21.32 9.98
C GLY A 207 5.53 -22.33 9.82
N GLY A 208 4.36 -22.05 10.40
CA GLY A 208 3.15 -22.77 10.09
C GLY A 208 2.97 -22.72 8.58
N LEU A 209 2.56 -23.85 7.99
CA LEU A 209 2.32 -23.97 6.55
C LEU A 209 1.64 -22.70 6.07
N ARG A 210 2.37 -21.89 5.29
CA ARG A 210 1.73 -20.93 4.40
C ARG A 210 0.75 -21.76 3.60
N LYS A 211 -0.55 -21.61 3.84
CA LYS A 211 -1.55 -22.30 3.01
C LYS A 211 -1.20 -21.91 1.58
N PRO A 212 -0.80 -22.85 0.70
CA PRO A 212 -0.69 -22.52 -0.70
C PRO A 212 -2.10 -22.12 -1.10
N GLY A 213 -2.28 -20.83 -1.43
CA GLY A 213 -3.57 -20.34 -1.91
C GLY A 213 -3.93 -21.19 -3.12
N THR A 214 -4.90 -22.09 -2.96
CA THR A 214 -5.39 -22.90 -4.06
C THR A 214 -6.27 -21.97 -4.89
N SER A 215 -5.67 -21.32 -5.88
CA SER A 215 -6.47 -20.68 -6.93
C SER A 215 -7.12 -21.80 -7.74
N PRO A 216 -8.46 -21.83 -7.90
CA PRO A 216 -9.07 -22.76 -8.84
C PRO A 216 -8.51 -22.44 -10.23
N ALA A 217 -7.98 -23.46 -10.90
CA ALA A 217 -7.55 -23.35 -12.28
C ALA A 217 -8.76 -22.95 -13.12
N ALA A 218 -8.72 -21.75 -13.72
CA ALA A 218 -9.72 -21.32 -14.68
C ALA A 218 -9.58 -22.22 -15.93
N ALA A 219 -10.66 -22.94 -16.26
CA ALA A 219 -10.87 -23.66 -17.50
C ALA A 219 -11.46 -22.73 -18.57
#